data_AF-A0A3D5VBC0-F1
#
_entry.id   AF-A0A3D5VBC0-F1
#
_cell.length_a   1.000
_cell.length_b   1.000
_cell.length_c   1.000
_cell.angle_alpha   90.00
_cell.angle_beta   90.00
_cell.angle_gamma   90.00
#
_symmetry.space_group_name_H-M   'P 1'
#
loop_
_entity.id
_entity.type
_entity.pdbx_description
1 polymer ?
#
loop_
_entity_poly.entity_id
_entity_poly.type
_entity_poly.pdbx_seq_one_letter_code
_entity_poly.pdbx_strand_id
1 'polypeptide(L)'
;MSMFCYQCQETLGNKGCTVNGVCGKKGDVANLQDLLLYRVKGLMIWRKDVPLEVRKKYRQECNQFDEFIVAKLFSTITNTNFSREYFEEAILATLEKREQLKQKLQGAGLKPGKLASHDAANFTITKEDMDAKAGQVGVLQTQNEDVRSLRQLITFGVKGIAAYAEHALRLGKEIKELVMFMEKALTSTLDDELSVEELVALVLETGKNAVDTMATLDAANTEAYGNPEITEVNIGVRKNPAILISGHDLKDMEQLLEQTQGTGVDVYTHGEMLPANYYPAFKKYEHFVGNYGGSWWQQTIEFEKFNGPIILTTNCLVPPKASYKDRVFTANSVAFDGVKHI
;
A
#
# COMPACT_ATOMS: atom_id res chain seq x y z
N MET A 1 2.86 25.24 -7.09
CA MET A 1 3.48 24.12 -6.35
C MET A 1 3.72 23.00 -7.35
N SER A 2 4.97 22.69 -7.67
CA SER A 2 5.32 21.57 -8.56
C SER A 2 5.47 20.29 -7.72
N MET A 3 5.03 19.16 -8.25
CA MET A 3 5.30 17.84 -7.66
C MET A 3 6.64 17.30 -8.16
N PHE A 4 7.12 16.20 -7.58
CA PHE A 4 8.12 15.34 -8.23
C PHE A 4 7.87 13.87 -7.91
N CYS A 5 7.52 13.06 -8.90
CA CYS A 5 7.31 11.63 -8.71
C CYS A 5 7.87 10.81 -9.87
N TYR A 6 8.65 9.79 -9.54
CA TYR A 6 9.33 8.92 -10.50
C TYR A 6 9.31 7.43 -10.11
N GLN A 7 8.34 7.02 -9.29
CA GLN A 7 8.30 5.66 -8.73
C GLN A 7 7.77 4.60 -9.70
N CYS A 8 7.22 4.97 -10.86
CA CYS A 8 6.65 4.03 -11.84
C CYS A 8 7.35 4.14 -13.18
N GLN A 9 7.27 3.05 -13.95
CA GLN A 9 7.91 2.91 -15.25
C GLN A 9 7.42 3.95 -16.27
N GLU A 10 6.15 4.36 -16.19
CA GLU A 10 5.53 5.35 -17.10
C GLU A 10 5.84 6.80 -16.74
N THR A 11 6.76 7.05 -15.79
CA THR A 11 7.06 8.42 -15.38
C THR A 11 7.51 9.29 -16.56
N LEU A 12 7.10 10.56 -16.54
CA LEU A 12 7.24 11.46 -17.69
C LEU A 12 8.69 11.56 -18.16
N GLY A 13 8.92 11.23 -19.43
CA GLY A 13 10.22 11.28 -20.08
C GLY A 13 11.27 10.35 -19.45
N ASN A 14 10.85 9.33 -18.69
CA ASN A 14 11.71 8.49 -17.87
C ASN A 14 12.62 9.31 -16.92
N LYS A 15 12.09 10.43 -16.40
CA LYS A 15 12.79 11.36 -15.50
C LYS A 15 12.00 11.65 -14.24
N GLY A 16 10.73 12.07 -14.40
CA GLY A 16 9.89 12.46 -13.29
C GLY A 16 8.67 13.27 -13.73
N CYS A 17 7.52 12.98 -13.15
CA CYS A 17 6.31 13.78 -13.29
C CYS A 17 6.43 15.03 -12.41
N THR A 18 6.26 16.23 -12.98
CA THR A 18 6.53 17.51 -12.28
C THR A 18 5.31 18.41 -12.08
N VAL A 19 4.19 18.13 -12.77
CA VAL A 19 2.93 18.90 -12.66
C VAL A 19 1.81 17.98 -12.20
N ASN A 20 1.49 16.97 -13.02
CA ASN A 20 0.61 15.85 -12.69
C ASN A 20 1.29 14.54 -13.14
N GLY A 21 0.93 13.43 -12.51
CA GLY A 21 1.38 12.10 -12.89
C GLY A 21 0.73 11.64 -14.20
N VAL A 22 1.48 10.88 -15.02
CA VAL A 22 0.94 10.18 -16.20
C VAL A 22 -0.20 9.23 -15.81
N CYS A 23 -0.12 8.65 -14.60
CA CYS A 23 -1.18 7.84 -14.00
C CYS A 23 -2.45 8.61 -13.59
N GLY A 24 -2.50 9.93 -13.77
CA GLY A 24 -3.61 10.80 -13.37
C GLY A 24 -3.55 11.30 -11.93
N LYS A 25 -2.49 10.98 -11.16
CA LYS A 25 -2.27 11.54 -9.81
C LYS A 25 -2.03 13.04 -9.91
N LYS A 26 -2.85 13.84 -9.21
CA LYS A 26 -2.69 15.29 -9.16
C LYS A 26 -1.45 15.68 -8.34
N GLY A 27 -0.83 16.81 -8.69
CA GLY A 27 0.42 17.25 -8.04
C GLY A 27 0.28 17.50 -6.54
N ASP A 28 -0.88 17.98 -6.10
CA ASP A 28 -1.18 18.22 -4.69
C ASP A 28 -1.31 16.90 -3.89
N VAL A 29 -2.00 15.90 -4.45
CA VAL A 29 -2.07 14.54 -3.88
C VAL A 29 -0.69 13.88 -3.85
N ALA A 30 0.15 14.08 -4.87
CA ALA A 30 1.52 13.58 -4.88
C ALA A 30 2.35 14.15 -3.72
N ASN A 31 2.24 15.46 -3.47
CA ASN A 31 2.92 16.11 -2.36
C ASN A 31 2.42 15.59 -1.00
N LEU A 32 1.11 15.34 -0.85
CA LEU A 32 0.56 14.75 0.37
C LEU A 32 1.05 13.31 0.60
N GLN A 33 1.27 12.53 -0.46
CA GLN A 33 1.91 11.21 -0.32
C GLN A 33 3.35 11.33 0.21
N ASP A 34 4.12 12.30 -0.27
CA ASP A 34 5.47 12.57 0.26
C ASP A 34 5.42 12.99 1.74
N LEU A 35 4.48 13.85 2.11
CA LEU A 35 4.27 14.27 3.50
C LEU A 35 3.84 13.10 4.40
N LEU A 36 2.94 12.23 3.93
CA LEU A 36 2.55 11.02 4.66
C LEU A 36 3.76 10.11 4.89
N LEU A 37 4.59 9.86 3.88
CA LEU A 37 5.80 9.05 4.03
C LEU A 37 6.79 9.67 5.02
N TYR A 38 7.00 10.98 4.92
CA TYR A 38 7.84 11.71 5.87
C TYR A 38 7.32 11.58 7.31
N ARG A 39 5.99 11.62 7.47
CA ARG A 39 5.31 11.49 8.77
C ARG A 39 5.39 10.06 9.32
N VAL A 40 5.19 9.05 8.48
CA VAL A 40 5.39 7.63 8.84
C VAL A 40 6.83 7.39 9.26
N LYS A 41 7.83 7.88 8.50
CA LYS A 41 9.25 7.77 8.88
C LYS A 41 9.52 8.33 10.27
N GLY A 42 8.94 9.47 10.64
CA GLY A 42 9.16 9.99 11.97
C GLY A 42 8.38 9.26 13.09
N LEU A 43 7.28 8.57 12.79
CA LEU A 43 6.71 7.58 13.73
C LEU A 43 7.70 6.42 13.93
N MET A 44 8.31 5.93 12.85
CA MET A 44 9.30 4.87 12.89
C MET A 44 10.57 5.26 13.66
N ILE A 45 10.98 6.54 13.64
CA ILE A 45 12.12 7.02 14.47
C ILE A 45 11.88 6.74 15.96
N TRP A 46 10.66 6.96 16.46
CA TRP A 46 10.32 6.66 17.85
C TRP A 46 10.24 5.16 18.12
N ARG A 47 9.85 4.37 17.12
CA ARG A 47 9.54 2.95 17.27
C ARG A 47 10.74 2.02 17.07
N LYS A 48 11.65 2.33 16.13
CA LYS A 48 12.67 1.40 15.62
C LYS A 48 13.59 0.82 16.71
N ASP A 49 13.86 1.60 17.75
CA ASP A 49 14.77 1.21 18.84
C ASP A 49 14.03 0.51 20.00
N VAL A 50 12.70 0.32 19.90
CA VAL A 50 11.92 -0.46 20.87
C VAL A 50 12.26 -1.95 20.71
N PRO A 51 12.84 -2.60 21.74
CA PRO A 51 13.31 -3.97 21.64
C PRO A 51 12.18 -4.96 21.32
N LEU A 52 12.51 -6.02 20.58
CA LEU A 52 11.56 -7.08 20.21
C LEU A 52 10.83 -7.67 21.43
N GLU A 53 11.53 -7.85 22.55
CA GLU A 53 10.91 -8.38 23.78
C GLU A 53 9.85 -7.44 24.37
N VAL A 54 10.05 -6.12 24.25
CA VAL A 54 9.02 -5.13 24.62
C VAL A 54 7.85 -5.24 23.64
N ARG A 55 8.11 -5.36 22.33
CA ARG A 55 7.05 -5.52 21.32
C ARG A 55 6.22 -6.79 21.55
N LYS A 56 6.87 -7.90 21.91
CA LYS A 56 6.20 -9.16 22.27
C LYS A 56 5.34 -9.02 23.52
N LYS A 57 5.83 -8.31 24.55
CA LYS A 57 5.06 -8.02 25.77
C LYS A 57 3.81 -7.19 25.47
N TYR A 58 3.90 -6.22 24.57
CA TYR A 58 2.79 -5.35 24.15
C TYR A 58 2.24 -5.74 22.77
N ARG A 59 2.07 -7.05 22.53
CA ARG A 59 1.77 -7.61 21.19
C ARG A 59 0.60 -6.94 20.50
N GLN A 60 -0.54 -6.80 21.17
CA GLN A 60 -1.76 -6.26 20.55
C GLN A 60 -1.57 -4.82 20.06
N GLU A 61 -0.98 -3.96 20.90
CA GLU A 61 -0.68 -2.58 20.52
C GLU A 61 0.35 -2.54 19.38
N CYS A 62 1.39 -3.38 19.44
CA CYS A 62 2.38 -3.44 18.37
C CYS A 62 1.80 -3.89 17.03
N ASN A 63 0.91 -4.87 17.02
CA ASN A 63 0.22 -5.31 15.81
C ASN A 63 -0.60 -4.16 15.19
N GLN A 64 -1.27 -3.34 16.01
CA GLN A 64 -2.00 -2.17 15.50
C GLN A 64 -1.06 -1.13 14.85
N PHE A 65 0.16 -0.98 15.35
CA PHE A 65 1.17 -0.14 14.70
C PHE A 65 1.69 -0.78 13.41
N ASP A 66 1.88 -2.10 13.39
CA ASP A 66 2.34 -2.84 12.21
C ASP A 66 1.35 -2.71 11.05
N GLU A 67 0.07 -3.01 11.32
CA GLU A 67 -1.04 -2.85 10.37
C GLU A 67 -1.14 -1.39 9.87
N PHE A 68 -1.07 -0.43 10.80
CA PHE A 68 -1.16 0.99 10.43
C PHE A 68 -0.01 1.42 9.51
N ILE A 69 1.22 1.07 9.85
CA ILE A 69 2.41 1.43 9.08
C ILE A 69 2.32 0.85 7.67
N VAL A 70 2.02 -0.44 7.56
CA VAL A 70 1.95 -1.15 6.29
C VAL A 70 0.89 -0.54 5.38
N ALA A 71 -0.32 -0.30 5.90
CA ALA A 71 -1.40 0.34 5.14
C ALA A 71 -1.03 1.75 4.65
N LYS A 72 -0.34 2.56 5.48
CA LYS A 72 0.11 3.90 5.04
C LYS A 72 1.16 3.83 3.95
N LEU A 73 2.09 2.87 4.01
CA LEU A 73 3.06 2.66 2.94
C LEU A 73 2.36 2.22 1.64
N PHE A 74 1.47 1.24 1.71
CA PHE A 74 0.76 0.69 0.55
C PHE A 74 -0.13 1.76 -0.12
N SER A 75 -0.81 2.61 0.66
CA SER A 75 -1.62 3.71 0.11
C SER A 75 -0.88 4.66 -0.84
N THR A 76 0.46 4.70 -0.78
CA THR A 76 1.31 5.56 -1.63
C THR A 76 1.91 4.85 -2.86
N ILE A 77 1.54 3.59 -3.11
CA ILE A 77 1.88 2.88 -4.34
C ILE A 77 1.10 3.48 -5.51
N THR A 78 1.68 3.35 -6.71
CA THR A 78 1.07 3.81 -7.96
C THR A 78 -0.30 3.16 -8.15
N ASN A 79 -1.31 3.97 -8.49
CA ASN A 79 -2.68 3.54 -8.73
C ASN A 79 -3.38 2.90 -7.51
N THR A 80 -2.91 3.17 -6.30
CA THR A 80 -3.59 2.72 -5.07
C THR A 80 -4.61 3.75 -4.61
N ASN A 81 -4.16 4.96 -4.25
CA ASN A 81 -5.03 5.95 -3.61
C ASN A 81 -4.83 7.36 -4.21
N PHE A 82 -5.92 7.95 -4.65
CA PHE A 82 -5.99 9.28 -5.28
C PHE A 82 -6.79 10.29 -4.43
N SER A 83 -7.29 9.86 -3.27
CA SER A 83 -8.14 10.69 -2.43
C SER A 83 -7.31 11.69 -1.63
N ARG A 84 -7.55 12.98 -1.86
CA ARG A 84 -6.88 14.04 -1.09
C ARG A 84 -7.29 13.96 0.39
N GLU A 85 -8.59 13.81 0.62
CA GLU A 85 -9.18 13.72 1.96
C GLU A 85 -8.55 12.58 2.78
N TYR A 86 -8.39 11.39 2.17
CA TYR A 86 -7.70 10.28 2.80
C TYR A 86 -6.29 10.65 3.27
N PHE A 87 -5.49 11.33 2.44
CA PHE A 87 -4.11 11.64 2.81
C PHE A 87 -4.04 12.70 3.91
N GLU A 88 -4.90 13.72 3.88
CA GLU A 88 -4.97 14.71 4.95
C GLU A 88 -5.30 14.05 6.30
N GLU A 89 -6.32 13.17 6.33
CA GLU A 89 -6.68 12.42 7.53
C GLU A 89 -5.58 11.44 7.96
N ALA A 90 -4.95 10.73 7.02
CA ALA A 90 -3.86 9.81 7.32
C ALA A 90 -2.64 10.50 7.92
N ILE A 91 -2.32 11.73 7.48
CA ILE A 91 -1.23 12.53 8.05
C ILE A 91 -1.55 12.91 9.50
N LEU A 92 -2.76 13.38 9.79
CA LEU A 92 -3.19 13.72 11.15
C LEU A 92 -3.23 12.49 12.07
N ALA A 93 -3.79 11.38 11.60
CA ALA A 93 -3.81 10.13 12.35
C ALA A 93 -2.40 9.60 12.65
N THR A 94 -1.46 9.76 11.71
CA THR A 94 -0.06 9.37 11.92
C THR A 94 0.64 10.28 12.92
N LEU A 95 0.31 11.59 12.94
CA LEU A 95 0.78 12.53 13.94
C LEU A 95 0.28 12.16 15.34
N GLU A 96 -1.02 11.90 15.47
CA GLU A 96 -1.63 11.49 16.75
C GLU A 96 -0.99 10.20 17.28
N LYS A 97 -0.87 9.17 16.44
CA LYS A 97 -0.21 7.91 16.81
C LYS A 97 1.25 8.10 17.22
N ARG A 98 1.99 9.00 16.58
CA ARG A 98 3.36 9.35 16.98
C ARG A 98 3.37 9.97 18.37
N GLU A 99 2.51 10.94 18.65
CA GLU A 99 2.49 11.61 19.96
C GLU A 99 2.09 10.65 21.09
N GLN A 100 1.11 9.77 20.85
CA GLN A 100 0.75 8.71 21.79
C GLN A 100 1.94 7.78 22.08
N LEU A 101 2.62 7.31 21.03
CA LEU A 101 3.80 6.44 21.18
C LEU A 101 4.93 7.16 21.92
N LYS A 102 5.23 8.41 21.54
CA LYS A 102 6.25 9.26 22.15
C LYS A 102 6.03 9.41 23.65
N GLN A 103 4.81 9.75 24.07
CA GLN A 103 4.46 9.88 25.49
C GLN A 103 4.66 8.56 26.25
N LYS A 104 4.19 7.43 25.69
CA LYS A 104 4.36 6.10 26.31
C LYS A 104 5.83 5.73 26.48
N LEU A 105 6.64 5.92 25.44
CA LEU A 105 8.07 5.58 25.47
C LEU A 105 8.82 6.47 26.47
N GLN A 106 8.56 7.78 26.48
CA GLN A 106 9.16 8.69 27.44
C GLN A 106 8.79 8.34 28.89
N GLY A 107 7.53 7.98 29.16
CA GLY A 107 7.08 7.50 30.47
C GLY A 107 7.77 6.19 30.90
N ALA A 108 8.19 5.36 29.94
CA ALA A 108 8.97 4.15 30.17
C ALA A 108 10.50 4.38 30.19
N GLY A 109 10.96 5.63 30.10
CA GLY A 109 12.39 5.98 30.06
C GLY A 109 13.08 5.63 28.73
N LEU A 110 12.32 5.26 27.69
CA LEU A 110 12.82 4.96 26.35
C LEU A 110 12.87 6.25 25.51
N LYS A 111 13.93 6.38 24.72
CA LYS A 111 14.16 7.53 23.83
C LYS A 111 14.49 7.04 22.43
N PRO A 112 14.14 7.82 21.38
CA PRO A 112 14.57 7.54 20.03
C PRO A 112 16.09 7.66 19.96
N GLY A 113 16.73 6.86 19.12
CA GLY A 113 18.17 6.89 18.92
C GLY A 113 18.64 8.10 18.10
N LYS A 114 19.59 7.86 17.19
CA LYS A 114 20.33 8.89 16.43
C LYS A 114 19.46 10.01 15.83
N LEU A 115 18.27 9.69 15.32
CA LEU A 115 17.40 10.64 14.62
C LEU A 115 16.41 11.37 15.55
N ALA A 116 16.62 11.35 16.87
CA ALA A 116 15.76 11.98 17.86
C ALA A 116 15.45 13.46 17.59
N SER A 117 16.43 14.21 17.08
CA SER A 117 16.33 15.64 16.77
C SER A 117 15.88 15.94 15.34
N HIS A 118 15.76 14.93 14.47
CA HIS A 118 15.35 15.12 13.09
C HIS A 118 13.93 15.72 13.03
N ASP A 119 13.68 16.63 12.08
CA ASP A 119 12.39 17.32 11.95
C ASP A 119 11.22 16.33 11.87
N ALA A 120 11.33 15.30 11.02
CA ALA A 120 10.39 14.17 10.96
C ALA A 120 10.00 13.62 12.34
N ALA A 121 10.91 13.51 13.31
CA ALA A 121 10.59 12.95 14.62
C ALA A 121 9.70 13.86 15.47
N ASN A 122 9.65 15.18 15.19
CA ASN A 122 9.09 16.15 16.13
C ASN A 122 8.09 17.15 15.54
N PHE A 123 8.13 17.47 14.24
CA PHE A 123 7.27 18.50 13.67
C PHE A 123 5.79 18.19 13.90
N THR A 124 5.00 19.22 14.21
CA THR A 124 3.53 19.16 14.28
C THR A 124 2.98 19.97 13.11
N ILE A 125 1.74 19.71 12.71
CA ILE A 125 1.14 20.36 11.56
C ILE A 125 -0.38 20.42 11.70
N THR A 126 -0.99 21.47 11.17
CA THR A 126 -2.44 21.59 10.99
C THR A 126 -2.84 21.17 9.58
N LYS A 127 -4.14 21.10 9.28
CA LYS A 127 -4.61 20.78 7.94
C LYS A 127 -4.24 21.88 6.94
N GLU A 128 -4.32 23.14 7.38
CA GLU A 128 -4.06 24.35 6.60
C GLU A 128 -2.59 24.46 6.17
N ASP A 129 -1.67 23.94 6.98
CA ASP A 129 -0.23 24.02 6.73
C ASP A 129 0.32 22.85 5.88
N MET A 130 -0.51 21.85 5.55
CA MET A 130 -0.06 20.61 4.91
C MET A 130 0.58 20.86 3.55
N ASP A 131 -0.04 21.63 2.67
CA ASP A 131 0.50 21.86 1.32
C ASP A 131 1.86 22.57 1.36
N ALA A 132 2.04 23.50 2.29
CA ALA A 132 3.29 24.22 2.47
C ALA A 132 4.42 23.29 2.95
N LYS A 133 4.15 22.43 3.94
CA LYS A 133 5.13 21.45 4.43
C LYS A 133 5.41 20.35 3.42
N ALA A 134 4.39 19.89 2.69
CA ALA A 134 4.51 18.84 1.69
C ALA A 134 5.50 19.23 0.58
N GLY A 135 5.53 20.50 0.18
CA GLY A 135 6.52 21.04 -0.77
C GLY A 135 7.97 21.02 -0.27
N GLN A 136 8.22 20.76 1.02
CA GLN A 136 9.53 20.82 1.66
C GLN A 136 10.09 19.45 2.06
N VAL A 137 9.36 18.36 1.83
CA VAL A 137 9.74 17.01 2.32
C VAL A 137 9.77 15.94 1.23
N GLY A 138 9.60 16.34 -0.03
CA GLY A 138 9.59 15.44 -1.19
C GLY A 138 10.96 14.92 -1.61
N VAL A 139 10.95 14.14 -2.70
CA VAL A 139 12.12 13.42 -3.23
C VAL A 139 13.34 14.31 -3.47
N LEU A 140 13.13 15.54 -3.97
CA LEU A 140 14.20 16.47 -4.36
C LEU A 140 14.92 17.14 -3.18
N GLN A 141 14.50 16.88 -1.93
CA GLN A 141 15.21 17.39 -0.76
C GLN A 141 16.59 16.75 -0.60
N THR A 142 16.77 15.50 -1.06
CA THR A 142 18.10 14.92 -1.19
C THR A 142 18.78 15.46 -2.44
N GLN A 143 19.78 16.33 -2.29
CA GLN A 143 20.43 17.04 -3.40
C GLN A 143 21.33 16.13 -4.25
N ASN A 144 22.18 15.32 -3.59
CA ASN A 144 23.06 14.37 -4.26
C ASN A 144 22.23 13.30 -4.99
N GLU A 145 22.47 13.14 -6.30
CA GLU A 145 21.68 12.26 -7.16
C GLU A 145 21.84 10.78 -6.84
N ASP A 146 23.06 10.32 -6.52
CA ASP A 146 23.33 8.91 -6.20
C ASP A 146 22.69 8.53 -4.86
N VAL A 147 22.84 9.39 -3.85
CA VAL A 147 22.19 9.21 -2.55
C VAL A 147 20.67 9.24 -2.70
N ARG A 148 20.13 10.17 -3.50
CA ARG A 148 18.70 10.25 -3.80
C ARG A 148 18.21 8.97 -4.50
N SER A 149 18.96 8.47 -5.48
CA SER A 149 18.67 7.24 -6.21
C SER A 149 18.55 6.05 -5.26
N LEU A 150 19.56 5.83 -4.41
CA LEU A 150 19.57 4.71 -3.47
C LEU A 150 18.46 4.83 -2.41
N ARG A 151 18.26 6.01 -1.82
CA ARG A 151 17.18 6.25 -0.84
C ARG A 151 15.79 5.98 -1.41
N GLN A 152 15.56 6.36 -2.67
CA GLN A 152 14.27 6.14 -3.32
C GLN A 152 14.11 4.69 -3.77
N LEU A 153 15.17 4.03 -4.26
CA LEU A 153 15.15 2.59 -4.54
C LEU A 153 14.76 1.77 -3.29
N ILE A 154 15.37 2.08 -2.14
CA ILE A 154 15.00 1.49 -0.85
C ILE A 154 13.54 1.81 -0.51
N THR A 155 13.14 3.09 -0.61
CA THR A 155 11.76 3.51 -0.27
C THR A 155 10.73 2.78 -1.13
N PHE A 156 10.95 2.63 -2.43
CA PHE A 156 10.03 1.95 -3.35
C PHE A 156 10.01 0.45 -3.11
N GLY A 157 11.17 -0.18 -2.87
CA GLY A 157 11.25 -1.58 -2.48
C GLY A 157 10.47 -1.86 -1.19
N VAL A 158 10.63 -1.02 -0.17
CA VAL A 158 9.89 -1.14 1.10
C VAL A 158 8.38 -0.98 0.92
N LYS A 159 7.91 -0.09 0.03
CA LYS A 159 6.47 -0.01 -0.29
C LYS A 159 5.96 -1.33 -0.87
N GLY A 160 6.69 -1.94 -1.79
CA GLY A 160 6.32 -3.26 -2.36
C GLY A 160 6.28 -4.36 -1.30
N ILE A 161 7.28 -4.38 -0.40
CA ILE A 161 7.29 -5.28 0.77
C ILE A 161 6.06 -5.05 1.64
N ALA A 162 5.72 -3.80 1.95
CA ALA A 162 4.54 -3.48 2.74
C ALA A 162 3.25 -4.02 2.11
N ALA A 163 3.08 -3.90 0.79
CA ALA A 163 1.91 -4.44 0.10
C ALA A 163 1.74 -5.95 0.31
N TYR A 164 2.80 -6.73 0.12
CA TYR A 164 2.75 -8.18 0.36
C TYR A 164 2.53 -8.51 1.84
N ALA A 165 3.14 -7.74 2.74
CA ALA A 165 2.98 -7.93 4.18
C ALA A 165 1.54 -7.61 4.64
N GLU A 166 0.85 -6.65 4.01
CA GLU A 166 -0.56 -6.34 4.30
C GLU A 166 -1.45 -7.56 4.01
N HIS A 167 -1.29 -8.16 2.84
CA HIS A 167 -2.05 -9.36 2.48
C HIS A 167 -1.78 -10.54 3.42
N ALA A 168 -0.52 -10.74 3.83
CA ALA A 168 -0.17 -11.78 4.79
C ALA A 168 -0.81 -11.52 6.17
N LEU A 169 -0.81 -10.27 6.63
CA LEU A 169 -1.47 -9.84 7.87
C LEU A 169 -2.98 -10.12 7.84
N ARG A 170 -3.65 -9.85 6.72
CA ARG A 170 -5.09 -10.10 6.56
C ARG A 170 -5.46 -11.58 6.64
N LEU A 171 -4.49 -12.47 6.42
CA LEU A 171 -4.61 -13.91 6.60
C LEU A 171 -4.04 -14.39 7.95
N GLY A 172 -3.79 -13.47 8.88
CA GLY A 172 -3.39 -13.77 10.25
C GLY A 172 -1.91 -14.11 10.44
N LYS A 173 -1.05 -13.88 9.43
CA LYS A 173 0.40 -14.05 9.60
C LYS A 173 1.01 -12.89 10.39
N GLU A 174 2.03 -13.20 11.19
CA GLU A 174 2.79 -12.19 11.92
C GLU A 174 3.94 -11.66 11.06
N ILE A 175 4.13 -10.33 11.06
CA ILE A 175 5.14 -9.65 10.22
C ILE A 175 6.10 -8.76 11.02
N LYS A 176 6.22 -8.96 12.33
CA LYS A 176 6.96 -8.03 13.23
C LYS A 176 8.38 -7.77 12.78
N GLU A 177 9.11 -8.81 12.39
CA GLU A 177 10.50 -8.67 11.92
C GLU A 177 10.58 -7.89 10.60
N LEU A 178 9.61 -8.09 9.70
CA LEU A 178 9.51 -7.34 8.45
C LEU A 178 9.24 -5.86 8.74
N VAL A 179 8.33 -5.52 9.66
CA VAL A 179 8.06 -4.12 10.01
C VAL A 179 9.26 -3.48 10.70
N MET A 180 9.99 -4.20 11.55
CA MET A 180 11.25 -3.72 12.12
C MET A 180 12.29 -3.43 11.03
N PHE A 181 12.38 -4.27 10.00
CA PHE A 181 13.21 -3.99 8.83
C PHE A 181 12.72 -2.73 8.07
N MET A 182 11.41 -2.60 7.80
CA MET A 182 10.86 -1.41 7.13
C MET A 182 11.18 -0.12 7.90
N GLU A 183 11.08 -0.16 9.23
CA GLU A 183 11.45 0.95 10.12
C GLU A 183 12.95 1.28 10.02
N LYS A 184 13.82 0.27 10.04
CA LYS A 184 15.27 0.45 9.81
C LYS A 184 15.51 1.10 8.44
N ALA A 185 15.04 0.46 7.38
CA ALA A 185 15.28 0.86 6.00
C ALA A 185 14.80 2.29 5.72
N LEU A 186 13.57 2.63 6.10
CA LEU A 186 13.01 3.95 5.83
C LEU A 186 13.60 5.05 6.70
N THR A 187 13.96 4.76 7.96
CA THR A 187 14.64 5.78 8.78
C THR A 187 16.09 6.01 8.34
N SER A 188 16.78 4.99 7.82
CA SER A 188 18.10 5.16 7.17
C SER A 188 18.05 6.12 5.97
N THR A 189 16.91 6.23 5.28
CA THR A 189 16.77 7.23 4.19
C THR A 189 16.71 8.68 4.66
N LEU A 190 16.69 8.93 5.97
CA LEU A 190 16.78 10.26 6.59
C LEU A 190 18.16 10.54 7.20
N ASP A 191 19.06 9.55 7.18
CA ASP A 191 20.38 9.66 7.80
C ASP A 191 21.40 10.11 6.75
N ASP A 192 21.83 11.37 6.84
CA ASP A 192 22.79 11.99 5.92
C ASP A 192 24.25 11.57 6.19
N GLU A 193 24.51 10.81 7.25
CA GLU A 193 25.84 10.29 7.56
C GLU A 193 26.12 8.93 6.91
N LEU A 194 25.11 8.26 6.32
CA LEU A 194 25.31 6.96 5.66
C LEU A 194 26.09 7.11 4.36
N SER A 195 27.08 6.24 4.18
CA SER A 195 27.85 6.17 2.94
C SER A 195 27.05 5.54 1.80
N VAL A 196 27.54 5.71 0.58
CA VAL A 196 26.97 5.06 -0.61
C VAL A 196 27.02 3.54 -0.48
N GLU A 197 28.12 2.99 0.03
CA GLU A 197 28.31 1.55 0.25
C GLU A 197 27.30 1.01 1.26
N GLU A 198 27.03 1.74 2.34
CA GLU A 198 26.02 1.38 3.34
C GLU A 198 24.61 1.40 2.76
N LEU A 199 24.29 2.39 1.92
CA LEU A 199 23.01 2.47 1.22
C LEU A 199 22.85 1.33 0.19
N VAL A 200 23.91 0.96 -0.54
CA VAL A 200 23.90 -0.20 -1.46
C VAL A 200 23.68 -1.49 -0.68
N ALA A 201 24.36 -1.68 0.45
CA ALA A 201 24.12 -2.84 1.32
C ALA A 201 22.66 -2.90 1.79
N LEU A 202 22.06 -1.76 2.13
CA LEU A 202 20.65 -1.68 2.53
C LEU A 202 19.68 -1.97 1.37
N VAL A 203 20.03 -1.63 0.12
CA VAL A 203 19.26 -2.06 -1.07
C VAL A 203 19.26 -3.58 -1.18
N LEU A 204 20.41 -4.24 -1.01
CA LEU A 204 20.50 -5.71 -1.07
C LEU A 204 19.72 -6.36 0.09
N GLU A 205 19.81 -5.79 1.29
CA GLU A 205 19.01 -6.24 2.45
C GLU A 205 17.50 -6.05 2.20
N THR A 206 17.09 -5.00 1.48
CA THR A 206 15.71 -4.80 1.03
C THR A 206 15.27 -5.95 0.12
N GLY A 207 16.11 -6.36 -0.83
CA GLY A 207 15.85 -7.53 -1.68
C GLY A 207 15.67 -8.83 -0.88
N LYS A 208 16.52 -9.07 0.12
CA LYS A 208 16.41 -10.23 1.01
C LYS A 208 15.07 -10.24 1.78
N ASN A 209 14.65 -9.10 2.34
CA ASN A 209 13.37 -9.00 3.04
C ASN A 209 12.16 -9.07 2.09
N ALA A 210 12.31 -8.69 0.83
CA ALA A 210 11.28 -8.94 -0.18
C ALA A 210 11.06 -10.44 -0.42
N VAL A 211 12.14 -11.24 -0.49
CA VAL A 211 12.04 -12.71 -0.58
C VAL A 211 11.32 -13.28 0.64
N ASP A 212 11.70 -12.87 1.86
CA ASP A 212 11.08 -13.35 3.09
C ASP A 212 9.58 -13.02 3.14
N THR A 213 9.20 -11.83 2.68
CA THR A 213 7.80 -11.38 2.65
C THR A 213 6.97 -12.14 1.62
N MET A 214 7.52 -12.34 0.41
CA MET A 214 6.84 -13.13 -0.62
C MET A 214 6.64 -14.58 -0.16
N ALA A 215 7.63 -15.20 0.49
CA ALA A 215 7.50 -16.53 1.07
C ALA A 215 6.42 -16.57 2.17
N THR A 216 6.33 -15.52 2.99
CA THR A 216 5.30 -15.40 4.02
C THR A 216 3.90 -15.30 3.41
N LEU A 217 3.73 -14.50 2.35
CA LEU A 217 2.45 -14.35 1.65
C LEU A 217 2.06 -15.61 0.88
N ASP A 218 3.01 -16.27 0.22
CA ASP A 218 2.80 -17.56 -0.45
C ASP A 218 2.26 -18.60 0.53
N ALA A 219 2.93 -18.77 1.67
CA ALA A 219 2.48 -19.66 2.74
C ALA A 219 1.09 -19.25 3.27
N ALA A 220 0.84 -17.95 3.45
CA ALA A 220 -0.47 -17.46 3.91
C ALA A 220 -1.61 -17.86 2.97
N ASN A 221 -1.43 -17.62 1.67
CA ASN A 221 -2.44 -17.91 0.66
C ASN A 221 -2.64 -19.42 0.49
N THR A 222 -1.55 -20.19 0.39
CA THR A 222 -1.61 -21.64 0.13
C THR A 222 -2.14 -22.42 1.33
N GLU A 223 -1.82 -22.01 2.56
CA GLU A 223 -2.41 -22.60 3.77
C GLU A 223 -3.91 -22.27 3.90
N ALA A 224 -4.32 -21.04 3.56
CA ALA A 224 -5.71 -20.62 3.68
C ALA A 224 -6.62 -21.20 2.58
N TYR A 225 -6.14 -21.22 1.33
CA TYR A 225 -6.97 -21.47 0.15
C TYR A 225 -6.57 -22.70 -0.66
N GLY A 226 -5.53 -23.42 -0.23
CA GLY A 226 -4.95 -24.57 -0.91
C GLY A 226 -3.85 -24.18 -1.91
N ASN A 227 -3.05 -25.15 -2.33
CA ASN A 227 -2.06 -24.92 -3.39
C ASN A 227 -2.76 -24.67 -4.73
N PRO A 228 -2.39 -23.63 -5.50
CA PRO A 228 -2.84 -23.46 -6.86
C PRO A 228 -2.62 -24.71 -7.70
N GLU A 229 -3.59 -25.04 -8.55
CA GLU A 229 -3.52 -26.19 -9.44
C GLU A 229 -3.89 -25.80 -10.88
N ILE A 230 -3.52 -26.64 -11.85
CA ILE A 230 -3.84 -26.42 -13.27
C ILE A 230 -5.36 -26.20 -13.40
N THR A 231 -5.74 -25.09 -14.03
CA THR A 231 -7.14 -24.67 -14.12
C THR A 231 -7.42 -24.07 -15.49
N GLU A 232 -8.48 -24.54 -16.13
CA GLU A 232 -9.06 -23.85 -17.29
C GLU A 232 -10.01 -22.76 -16.79
N VAL A 233 -9.72 -21.50 -17.12
CA VAL A 233 -10.53 -20.35 -16.68
C VAL A 233 -11.33 -19.81 -17.85
N ASN A 234 -12.65 -19.76 -17.68
CA ASN A 234 -13.53 -19.16 -18.66
C ASN A 234 -13.31 -17.64 -18.73
N ILE A 235 -13.19 -17.11 -19.96
CA ILE A 235 -13.06 -15.67 -20.23
C ILE A 235 -14.30 -15.07 -20.92
N GLY A 236 -15.34 -15.89 -21.12
CA GLY A 236 -16.65 -15.46 -21.60
C GLY A 236 -17.59 -15.03 -20.45
N VAL A 237 -18.79 -14.58 -20.81
CA VAL A 237 -19.79 -14.08 -19.85
C VAL A 237 -21.05 -14.95 -19.79
N ARG A 238 -21.73 -14.94 -18.63
CA ARG A 238 -23.08 -15.48 -18.42
C ARG A 238 -24.12 -14.37 -18.56
N LYS A 239 -25.38 -14.70 -18.27
CA LYS A 239 -26.53 -13.79 -18.39
C LYS A 239 -26.98 -13.15 -17.07
N ASN A 240 -26.41 -13.59 -15.94
CA ASN A 240 -26.76 -13.06 -14.62
C ASN A 240 -26.14 -11.67 -14.41
N PRO A 241 -26.70 -10.84 -13.50
CA PRO A 241 -25.95 -9.71 -12.96
C PRO A 241 -24.70 -10.21 -12.24
N ALA A 242 -23.64 -9.39 -12.22
CA ALA A 242 -22.36 -9.83 -11.68
C ALA A 242 -21.58 -8.72 -10.98
N ILE A 243 -20.68 -9.12 -10.08
CA ILE A 243 -19.66 -8.25 -9.45
C ILE A 243 -18.29 -8.60 -10.03
N LEU A 244 -17.50 -7.59 -10.38
CA LEU A 244 -16.12 -7.74 -10.80
C LEU A 244 -15.19 -7.39 -9.64
N ILE A 245 -14.37 -8.34 -9.18
CA ILE A 245 -13.32 -8.08 -8.19
C ILE A 245 -11.96 -7.94 -8.87
N SER A 246 -11.22 -6.89 -8.50
CA SER A 246 -9.87 -6.63 -9.00
C SER A 246 -8.91 -6.23 -7.87
N GLY A 247 -7.62 -6.15 -8.18
CA GLY A 247 -6.54 -6.09 -7.19
C GLY A 247 -5.96 -7.47 -6.91
N HIS A 248 -5.63 -7.77 -5.65
CA HIS A 248 -4.84 -8.96 -5.27
C HIS A 248 -5.37 -9.66 -4.02
N ASP A 249 -6.34 -9.08 -3.30
CA ASP A 249 -6.68 -9.57 -1.97
C ASP A 249 -7.64 -10.78 -2.01
N LEU A 250 -7.11 -11.94 -1.64
CA LEU A 250 -7.88 -13.18 -1.64
C LEU A 250 -8.83 -13.30 -0.43
N LYS A 251 -8.62 -12.54 0.65
CA LYS A 251 -9.56 -12.52 1.78
C LYS A 251 -10.84 -11.77 1.42
N ASP A 252 -10.72 -10.68 0.67
CA ASP A 252 -11.88 -9.99 0.09
C ASP A 252 -12.63 -10.89 -0.91
N MET A 253 -11.91 -11.69 -1.69
CA MET A 253 -12.53 -12.67 -2.60
C MET A 253 -13.31 -13.74 -1.84
N GLU A 254 -12.73 -14.30 -0.78
CA GLU A 254 -13.42 -15.27 0.09
C GLU A 254 -14.74 -14.68 0.61
N GLN A 255 -14.68 -13.50 1.23
CA GLN A 255 -15.85 -12.84 1.81
C GLN A 255 -16.91 -12.50 0.75
N LEU A 256 -16.48 -12.06 -0.44
CA LEU A 256 -17.39 -11.76 -1.54
C LEU A 256 -18.11 -13.03 -2.02
N LEU A 257 -17.37 -14.12 -2.23
CA LEU A 257 -17.95 -15.40 -2.69
C LEU A 257 -18.94 -15.95 -1.67
N GLU A 258 -18.61 -15.91 -0.38
CA GLU A 258 -19.50 -16.33 0.69
C GLU A 258 -20.79 -15.50 0.72
N GLN A 259 -20.69 -14.18 0.59
CA GLN A 259 -21.85 -13.28 0.64
C GLN A 259 -22.74 -13.33 -0.60
N THR A 260 -22.18 -13.69 -1.76
CA THR A 260 -22.91 -13.77 -3.03
C THR A 260 -23.51 -15.15 -3.31
N GLN A 261 -23.14 -16.17 -2.53
CA GLN A 261 -23.65 -17.55 -2.67
C GLN A 261 -25.19 -17.57 -2.56
N GLY A 262 -25.85 -18.11 -3.59
CA GLY A 262 -27.31 -18.24 -3.62
C GLY A 262 -28.10 -16.95 -3.87
N THR A 263 -27.42 -15.82 -4.15
CA THR A 263 -28.08 -14.53 -4.40
C THR A 263 -28.54 -14.34 -5.86
N GLY A 264 -28.03 -15.17 -6.77
CA GLY A 264 -28.22 -14.98 -8.22
C GLY A 264 -27.28 -13.95 -8.85
N VAL A 265 -26.30 -13.43 -8.09
CA VAL A 265 -25.23 -12.56 -8.58
C VAL A 265 -23.97 -13.38 -8.83
N ASP A 266 -23.47 -13.36 -10.06
CA ASP A 266 -22.22 -14.01 -10.44
C ASP A 266 -21.00 -13.18 -9.98
N VAL A 267 -19.85 -13.84 -9.79
CA VAL A 267 -18.57 -13.19 -9.48
C VAL A 267 -17.57 -13.44 -10.60
N TYR A 268 -16.88 -12.39 -11.02
CA TYR A 268 -15.77 -12.42 -11.97
C TYR A 268 -14.53 -11.80 -11.36
N THR A 269 -13.35 -12.31 -11.74
CA THR A 269 -12.07 -11.67 -11.46
C THR A 269 -11.65 -10.74 -12.60
N HIS A 270 -10.78 -9.78 -12.31
CA HIS A 270 -10.10 -8.94 -13.30
C HIS A 270 -8.65 -8.64 -12.91
N GLY A 271 -7.77 -8.58 -13.91
CA GLY A 271 -6.34 -8.31 -13.71
C GLY A 271 -5.70 -9.33 -12.79
N GLU A 272 -5.07 -8.85 -11.72
CA GLU A 272 -4.28 -9.66 -10.79
C GLU A 272 -5.13 -10.54 -9.85
N MET A 273 -6.46 -10.45 -9.92
CA MET A 273 -7.37 -11.40 -9.24
C MET A 273 -7.56 -12.70 -10.05
N LEU A 274 -7.12 -12.76 -11.31
CA LEU A 274 -7.19 -13.97 -12.14
C LEU A 274 -6.71 -15.24 -11.39
N PRO A 275 -5.60 -15.23 -10.64
CA PRO A 275 -5.12 -16.40 -9.92
C PRO A 275 -6.05 -16.93 -8.83
N ALA A 276 -7.05 -16.17 -8.37
CA ALA A 276 -8.07 -16.69 -7.46
C ALA A 276 -8.79 -17.92 -8.06
N ASN A 277 -8.91 -18.00 -9.39
CA ASN A 277 -9.48 -19.17 -10.06
C ASN A 277 -8.66 -20.45 -9.85
N TYR A 278 -7.38 -20.34 -9.47
CA TYR A 278 -6.46 -21.47 -9.38
C TYR A 278 -6.54 -22.17 -8.01
N TYR A 279 -7.08 -21.50 -7.00
CA TYR A 279 -7.13 -21.98 -5.63
C TYR A 279 -8.33 -22.92 -5.40
N PRO A 280 -8.10 -24.16 -4.89
CA PRO A 280 -9.17 -25.13 -4.63
C PRO A 280 -10.31 -24.57 -3.75
N ALA A 281 -10.00 -23.73 -2.75
CA ALA A 281 -11.00 -23.17 -1.86
C ALA A 281 -12.05 -22.30 -2.58
N PHE A 282 -11.71 -21.69 -3.71
CA PHE A 282 -12.62 -20.84 -4.48
C PHE A 282 -13.34 -21.60 -5.61
N LYS A 283 -12.74 -22.69 -6.13
CA LYS A 283 -13.34 -23.49 -7.20
C LYS A 283 -14.65 -24.19 -6.84
N LYS A 284 -14.96 -24.31 -5.55
CA LYS A 284 -16.22 -24.91 -5.07
C LYS A 284 -17.47 -24.05 -5.34
N TYR A 285 -17.30 -22.77 -5.70
CA TYR A 285 -18.41 -21.83 -5.89
C TYR A 285 -18.87 -21.79 -7.35
N GLU A 286 -20.07 -22.29 -7.65
CA GLU A 286 -20.60 -22.38 -9.03
C GLU A 286 -20.88 -21.02 -9.69
N HIS A 287 -21.14 -19.98 -8.87
CA HIS A 287 -21.35 -18.60 -9.32
C HIS A 287 -20.04 -17.81 -9.46
N PHE A 288 -18.89 -18.40 -9.11
CA PHE A 288 -17.58 -17.87 -9.51
C PHE A 288 -17.31 -18.30 -10.96
N VAL A 289 -17.50 -17.38 -11.91
CA VAL A 289 -17.63 -17.75 -13.32
C VAL A 289 -16.30 -17.82 -14.07
N GLY A 290 -15.35 -16.95 -13.74
CA GLY A 290 -14.09 -16.85 -14.44
C GLY A 290 -13.49 -15.44 -14.39
N ASN A 291 -12.74 -15.08 -15.42
CA ASN A 291 -12.04 -13.80 -15.51
C ASN A 291 -12.58 -12.92 -16.65
N TYR A 292 -12.84 -11.66 -16.37
CA TYR A 292 -13.30 -10.70 -17.35
C TYR A 292 -12.22 -9.67 -17.68
N GLY A 293 -12.01 -9.42 -18.98
CA GLY A 293 -11.08 -8.41 -19.45
C GLY A 293 -9.62 -8.86 -19.42
N GLY A 294 -8.72 -7.87 -19.42
CA GLY A 294 -7.29 -8.04 -19.55
C GLY A 294 -6.52 -7.41 -18.38
N SER A 295 -5.53 -6.60 -18.72
CA SER A 295 -4.67 -5.94 -17.73
C SER A 295 -5.23 -4.59 -17.30
N TRP A 296 -4.81 -4.12 -16.12
CA TRP A 296 -5.36 -2.96 -15.41
C TRP A 296 -5.45 -1.66 -16.23
N TRP A 297 -4.56 -1.44 -17.20
CA TRP A 297 -4.55 -0.21 -18.00
C TRP A 297 -5.73 -0.15 -18.99
N GLN A 298 -6.35 -1.29 -19.32
CA GLN A 298 -7.53 -1.39 -20.19
C GLN A 298 -8.85 -1.17 -19.44
N GLN A 299 -8.81 -1.11 -18.10
CA GLN A 299 -10.00 -1.17 -17.26
C GLN A 299 -11.02 -0.04 -17.53
N THR A 300 -10.61 1.10 -18.08
CA THR A 300 -11.58 2.19 -18.38
C THR A 300 -12.56 1.84 -19.49
N ILE A 301 -12.24 0.87 -20.34
CA ILE A 301 -13.14 0.31 -21.37
C ILE A 301 -13.85 -0.92 -20.80
N GLU A 302 -13.10 -1.78 -20.11
CA GLU A 302 -13.60 -3.07 -19.63
C GLU A 302 -14.60 -2.90 -18.49
N PHE A 303 -14.29 -2.09 -17.48
CA PHE A 303 -15.22 -1.80 -16.39
C PHE A 303 -16.50 -1.13 -16.89
N GLU A 304 -16.38 -0.24 -17.88
CA GLU A 304 -17.53 0.40 -18.53
C GLU A 304 -18.43 -0.66 -19.18
N LYS A 305 -17.86 -1.61 -19.93
CA LYS A 305 -18.60 -2.70 -20.60
C LYS A 305 -19.09 -3.83 -19.69
N PHE A 306 -18.51 -3.98 -18.50
CA PHE A 306 -18.93 -5.01 -17.54
C PHE A 306 -20.34 -4.76 -16.97
N ASN A 307 -20.81 -3.51 -16.97
CA ASN A 307 -22.11 -3.03 -16.47
C ASN A 307 -22.36 -3.18 -14.96
N GLY A 308 -21.89 -4.25 -14.32
CA GLY A 308 -22.08 -4.52 -12.88
C GLY A 308 -21.14 -3.75 -11.95
N PRO A 309 -21.30 -3.87 -10.63
CA PRO A 309 -20.38 -3.29 -9.65
C PRO A 309 -18.94 -3.79 -9.80
N ILE A 310 -17.97 -2.93 -9.50
CA ILE A 310 -16.54 -3.27 -9.48
C ILE A 310 -15.96 -3.01 -8.09
N ILE A 311 -15.29 -3.99 -7.50
CA ILE A 311 -14.58 -3.87 -6.23
C ILE A 311 -13.07 -3.87 -6.49
N LEU A 312 -12.38 -2.80 -6.11
CA LEU A 312 -10.93 -2.68 -6.15
C LEU A 312 -10.37 -2.91 -4.75
N THR A 313 -9.77 -4.09 -4.54
CA THR A 313 -9.16 -4.48 -3.26
C THR A 313 -7.79 -3.82 -3.03
N THR A 314 -7.08 -3.53 -4.13
CA THR A 314 -5.74 -2.91 -4.17
C THR A 314 -5.55 -2.14 -5.49
N ASN A 315 -4.35 -1.62 -5.74
CA ASN A 315 -3.99 -1.12 -7.06
C ASN A 315 -4.10 -2.24 -8.13
N CYS A 316 -4.34 -1.92 -9.40
CA CYS A 316 -4.24 -0.60 -10.02
C CYS A 316 -5.61 -0.01 -10.39
N LEU A 317 -6.09 0.95 -9.60
CA LEU A 317 -7.21 1.82 -9.98
C LEU A 317 -6.69 2.98 -10.84
N VAL A 318 -7.17 3.08 -12.07
CA VAL A 318 -7.01 4.26 -12.94
C VAL A 318 -8.21 5.17 -12.68
N PRO A 319 -8.05 6.51 -12.70
CA PRO A 319 -9.16 7.43 -12.47
C PRO A 319 -10.44 7.04 -13.23
N PRO A 320 -11.54 6.69 -12.54
CA PRO A 320 -12.71 6.13 -13.18
C PRO A 320 -13.46 7.18 -13.99
N LYS A 321 -14.01 6.77 -15.15
CA LYS A 321 -14.90 7.63 -15.94
C LYS A 321 -16.22 7.84 -15.22
N ALA A 322 -16.86 8.97 -15.48
CA ALA A 322 -18.18 9.30 -14.93
C ALA A 322 -19.26 8.25 -15.25
N SER A 323 -19.15 7.55 -16.39
CA SER A 323 -20.14 6.55 -16.84
C SER A 323 -20.23 5.29 -15.97
N TYR A 324 -19.24 5.02 -15.12
CA TYR A 324 -19.25 3.84 -14.23
C TYR A 324 -18.76 4.12 -12.81
N LYS A 325 -18.37 5.36 -12.49
CA LYS A 325 -17.79 5.72 -11.19
C LYS A 325 -18.70 5.39 -10.00
N ASP A 326 -20.01 5.53 -10.17
CA ASP A 326 -21.04 5.30 -9.14
C ASP A 326 -21.20 3.83 -8.70
N ARG A 327 -20.70 2.92 -9.53
CA ARG A 327 -20.65 1.47 -9.30
C ARG A 327 -19.23 0.92 -9.09
N VAL A 328 -18.23 1.79 -8.91
CA VAL A 328 -16.93 1.40 -8.37
C VAL A 328 -16.98 1.44 -6.84
N PHE A 329 -16.35 0.46 -6.22
CA PHE A 329 -16.14 0.36 -4.79
C PHE A 329 -14.65 0.16 -4.54
N THR A 330 -14.10 0.91 -3.61
CA THR A 330 -12.71 0.75 -3.15
C THR A 330 -12.69 0.07 -1.79
N ALA A 331 -11.65 -0.69 -1.48
CA ALA A 331 -11.42 -1.26 -0.16
C ALA A 331 -9.97 -1.07 0.28
N ASN A 332 -9.69 -1.32 1.55
CA ASN A 332 -8.34 -1.34 2.13
C ASN A 332 -7.59 -0.03 1.87
N SER A 333 -6.36 -0.13 1.33
CA SER A 333 -5.52 1.02 1.00
C SER A 333 -6.01 1.81 -0.23
N VAL A 334 -6.99 1.33 -1.00
CA VAL A 334 -7.52 1.98 -2.21
C VAL A 334 -8.52 3.07 -1.84
N ALA A 335 -8.38 4.26 -2.43
CA ALA A 335 -9.44 5.26 -2.38
C ALA A 335 -9.40 6.23 -3.57
N PHE A 336 -10.56 6.80 -3.86
CA PHE A 336 -10.74 7.84 -4.88
C PHE A 336 -11.91 8.73 -4.48
N ASP A 337 -11.75 10.05 -4.53
CA ASP A 337 -12.77 10.99 -4.07
C ASP A 337 -14.11 10.79 -4.81
N GLY A 338 -15.20 10.60 -4.06
CA GLY A 338 -16.54 10.35 -4.60
C GLY A 338 -16.76 8.94 -5.14
N VAL A 339 -15.91 7.98 -4.78
CA VAL A 339 -16.15 6.54 -4.96
C VAL A 339 -16.49 5.93 -3.59
N LYS A 340 -17.42 4.97 -3.56
CA LYS A 340 -17.82 4.31 -2.30
C LYS A 340 -16.65 3.48 -1.76
N HIS A 341 -16.43 3.53 -0.45
CA HIS A 341 -15.43 2.72 0.23
C HIS A 341 -16.12 1.66 1.10
N ILE A 342 -15.60 0.44 1.09
CA ILE A 342 -16.11 -0.72 1.86
C ILE A 342 -15.34 -0.84 3.16
#